data_AF-A0A958G9C4-F1
#
_entry.id   AF-A0A958G9C4-F1
#
_cell.length_a   1.000
_cell.length_b   1.000
_cell.length_c   1.000
_cell.angle_alpha   90.00
_cell.angle_beta   90.00
_cell.angle_gamma   90.00
#
_symmetry.space_group_name_H-M   'P 1'
#
loop_
_entity.id
_entity.type
_entity.pdbx_description
1 polymer ?
#
loop_
_entity_poly.entity_id
_entity_poly.type
_entity_poly.pdbx_seq_one_letter_code
_entity_poly.pdbx_strand_id
1 'polypeptide(L)'
;MNKKNEQSLPQLEMLFHQPGTVHYLSDPAGRQNFEPAYIAVRKAEQRVYDDAQLRSLPQVDSGHPHAREWALRRDSLARLLADLQRGGAVHTILDLGCGNGWMTHRLGALPGSRVLGLDLNAYELDQAARVFADRP
;
A
#
# COMPACT_ATOMS: atom_id res chain seq x y z
N MET A 1 24.32 -20.17 22.06
CA MET A 1 23.90 -20.27 20.64
C MET A 1 22.54 -20.96 20.61
N ASN A 2 21.43 -20.20 20.60
CA ASN A 2 20.09 -20.77 20.79
C ASN A 2 19.41 -20.97 19.43
N LYS A 3 19.31 -22.22 18.97
CA LYS A 3 18.65 -22.64 17.73
C LYS A 3 17.12 -22.68 17.88
N LYS A 4 16.47 -21.52 18.04
CA LYS A 4 14.99 -21.45 18.13
C LYS A 4 14.29 -20.47 17.17
N ASN A 5 15.00 -19.81 16.26
CA ASN A 5 14.41 -18.77 15.39
C ASN A 5 14.39 -19.09 13.88
N GLU A 6 14.48 -20.36 13.47
CA GLU A 6 14.47 -20.72 12.03
C GLU A 6 13.09 -21.16 11.50
N GLN A 7 12.06 -21.31 12.34
CA GLN A 7 10.75 -21.83 11.92
C GLN A 7 9.71 -20.76 11.51
N SER A 8 9.98 -19.47 11.68
CA SER A 8 9.03 -18.38 11.34
C SER A 8 9.23 -17.76 9.96
N LEU A 9 10.38 -17.98 9.32
CA LEU A 9 10.71 -17.42 8.01
C LEU A 9 9.79 -17.89 6.85
N PRO A 10 9.29 -19.15 6.79
CA PRO A 10 8.44 -19.59 5.70
C PRO A 10 7.12 -18.81 5.61
N GLN A 11 6.58 -18.33 6.74
CA GLN A 11 5.31 -17.62 6.79
C GLN A 11 5.42 -16.18 6.28
N LEU A 12 6.56 -15.51 6.53
CA LEU A 12 6.82 -14.17 6.02
C LEU A 12 7.10 -14.19 4.51
N GLU A 13 7.81 -15.22 4.02
CA GLU A 13 8.06 -15.39 2.57
C GLU A 13 6.75 -15.51 1.76
N MET A 14 5.71 -16.13 2.32
CA MET A 14 4.38 -16.20 1.69
C MET A 14 3.75 -14.82 1.46
N LEU A 15 3.99 -13.85 2.36
CA LEU A 15 3.38 -12.52 2.27
C LEU A 15 3.91 -11.68 1.11
N PHE A 16 5.07 -12.03 0.55
CA PHE A 16 5.69 -11.29 -0.56
C PHE A 16 5.50 -11.96 -1.93
N HIS A 17 4.90 -13.16 -2.00
CA HIS A 17 4.90 -13.97 -3.22
C HIS A 17 3.63 -13.87 -4.07
N GLN A 18 2.59 -13.15 -3.61
CA GLN A 18 1.30 -13.14 -4.30
C GLN A 18 0.79 -11.71 -4.56
N PRO A 19 1.15 -11.11 -5.70
CA PRO A 19 0.48 -9.90 -6.17
C PRO A 19 -1.02 -10.11 -6.25
N GLY A 20 -1.80 -9.13 -5.79
CA GLY A 20 -3.26 -9.19 -5.83
C GLY A 20 -3.92 -10.06 -4.74
N THR A 21 -3.18 -10.48 -3.72
CA THR A 21 -3.73 -11.21 -2.57
C THR A 21 -3.73 -10.34 -1.32
N VAL A 22 -4.85 -10.35 -0.58
CA VAL A 22 -4.97 -9.73 0.75
C VAL A 22 -4.88 -10.82 1.82
N HIS A 23 -4.04 -10.61 2.83
CA HIS A 23 -3.89 -11.52 3.96
C HIS A 23 -4.39 -10.85 5.24
N TYR A 24 -5.24 -11.54 6.00
CA TYR A 24 -5.73 -11.06 7.29
C TYR A 24 -4.90 -11.67 8.43
N LEU A 25 -4.19 -10.81 9.19
CA LEU A 25 -3.40 -11.22 10.36
C LEU A 25 -4.23 -11.30 11.65
N SER A 26 -5.46 -10.81 11.61
CA SER A 26 -6.43 -10.91 12.70
C SER A 26 -7.83 -10.97 12.12
N ASP A 27 -8.77 -11.55 12.86
CA ASP A 27 -10.18 -11.67 12.43
C ASP A 27 -10.77 -10.29 12.11
N PRO A 28 -11.17 -10.01 10.86
CA PRO A 28 -11.80 -8.74 10.50
C PRO A 28 -13.16 -8.54 11.20
N ALA A 29 -13.82 -9.60 11.66
CA ALA A 29 -15.10 -9.50 12.38
C ALA A 29 -15.01 -8.73 13.71
N GLY A 30 -13.82 -8.64 14.32
CA GLY A 30 -13.60 -7.82 15.52
C GLY A 30 -13.72 -6.31 15.29
N ARG A 31 -13.84 -5.87 14.03
CA ARG A 31 -13.82 -4.45 13.61
C ARG A 31 -15.08 -4.00 12.88
N GLN A 32 -16.21 -4.70 13.06
CA GLN A 32 -17.48 -4.46 12.35
C GLN A 32 -17.94 -2.98 12.29
N ASN A 33 -17.62 -2.17 13.31
CA ASN A 33 -18.01 -0.76 13.36
C ASN A 33 -16.94 0.21 12.84
N PHE A 34 -15.69 -0.21 12.71
CA PHE A 34 -14.59 0.68 12.32
C PHE A 34 -14.66 1.04 10.84
N GLU A 35 -14.75 0.03 9.97
CA GLU A 35 -14.64 0.23 8.53
C GLU A 35 -15.79 1.08 7.94
N PRO A 36 -17.07 0.87 8.30
CA PRO A 36 -18.15 1.76 7.84
C PRO A 36 -17.97 3.21 8.29
N ALA A 37 -17.55 3.43 9.53
CA ALA A 37 -17.31 4.77 10.07
C ALA A 37 -16.11 5.43 9.39
N TYR A 38 -15.01 4.69 9.19
CA TYR A 38 -13.83 5.14 8.48
C TYR A 38 -14.18 5.57 7.05
N ILE A 39 -14.85 4.71 6.28
CA ILE A 39 -15.24 5.00 4.89
C ILE A 39 -16.21 6.19 4.82
N ALA A 40 -17.12 6.35 5.78
CA ALA A 40 -18.00 7.52 5.83
C ALA A 40 -17.22 8.83 5.97
N VAL A 41 -16.20 8.87 6.84
CA VAL A 41 -15.30 10.03 6.98
C VAL A 41 -14.53 10.26 5.67
N ARG A 42 -13.95 9.22 5.07
CA ARG A 42 -13.20 9.35 3.80
C ARG A 42 -14.06 9.87 2.66
N LYS A 43 -15.34 9.47 2.59
CA LYS A 43 -16.29 10.00 1.60
C LYS A 43 -16.56 11.49 1.84
N ALA A 44 -16.79 11.89 3.09
CA ALA A 44 -16.99 13.30 3.44
C ALA A 44 -15.75 14.17 3.13
N GLU A 45 -14.56 13.60 3.28
CA GLU A 45 -13.30 14.24 2.92
C GLU A 45 -13.01 14.25 1.41
N GLN A 46 -13.84 13.61 0.57
CA GLN A 46 -13.58 13.41 -0.86
C GLN A 46 -12.27 12.65 -1.14
N ARG A 47 -12.05 11.56 -0.40
CA ARG A 47 -10.84 10.74 -0.47
C ARG A 47 -11.11 9.24 -0.66
N VAL A 48 -12.30 8.91 -1.16
CA VAL A 48 -12.58 7.60 -1.75
C VAL A 48 -12.41 7.73 -3.25
N TYR A 49 -11.52 6.92 -3.82
CA TYR A 49 -11.15 6.95 -5.22
C TYR A 49 -11.73 5.72 -5.92
N ASP A 50 -12.18 5.88 -7.17
CA ASP A 50 -12.45 4.73 -8.02
C ASP A 50 -11.15 4.07 -8.51
N ASP A 51 -11.27 2.91 -9.14
CA ASP A 51 -10.13 2.11 -9.59
C ASP A 51 -9.26 2.83 -10.65
N ALA A 52 -9.85 3.69 -11.48
CA ALA A 52 -9.12 4.45 -12.50
C ALA A 52 -8.36 5.63 -11.87
N GLN A 53 -8.99 6.32 -10.93
CA GLN A 53 -8.39 7.37 -10.12
C GLN A 53 -7.22 6.81 -9.30
N LEU A 54 -7.43 5.71 -8.57
CA LEU A 54 -6.38 5.05 -7.79
C LEU A 54 -5.18 4.69 -8.65
N ARG A 55 -5.40 4.08 -9.81
CA ARG A 55 -4.32 3.69 -10.73
C ARG A 55 -3.47 4.89 -11.18
N SER A 56 -4.09 6.06 -11.26
CA SER A 56 -3.46 7.30 -11.71
C SER A 56 -2.67 8.00 -10.60
N LEU A 57 -2.92 7.69 -9.31
CA LEU A 57 -2.23 8.34 -8.21
C LEU A 57 -0.69 8.16 -8.27
N PRO A 58 0.11 9.18 -7.90
CA PRO A 58 -0.29 10.48 -7.34
C PRO A 58 -0.65 11.55 -8.40
N GLN A 59 -0.78 11.18 -9.67
CA GLN A 59 -1.25 12.10 -10.72
C GLN A 59 -2.76 12.25 -10.62
N VAL A 60 -3.21 13.50 -10.45
CA VAL A 60 -4.62 13.87 -10.37
C VAL A 60 -4.89 15.06 -11.26
N ASP A 61 -6.15 15.24 -11.66
CA ASP A 61 -6.59 16.40 -12.44
C ASP A 61 -6.34 17.71 -11.69
N SER A 62 -6.14 18.80 -12.44
CA SER A 62 -5.92 20.14 -11.88
C SER A 62 -7.09 20.64 -11.03
N GLY A 63 -8.31 20.20 -11.33
CA GLY A 63 -9.52 20.50 -10.57
C GLY A 63 -9.76 19.59 -9.35
N HIS A 64 -8.85 18.64 -9.07
CA HIS A 64 -9.03 17.70 -7.97
C HIS A 64 -9.03 18.43 -6.62
N PRO A 65 -9.98 18.14 -5.69
CA PRO A 65 -10.07 18.83 -4.39
C PRO A 65 -8.76 18.84 -3.59
N HIS A 66 -7.98 17.76 -3.73
CA HIS A 66 -6.69 17.55 -3.06
C HIS A 66 -5.46 17.72 -3.97
N ALA A 67 -5.56 18.44 -5.09
CA ALA A 67 -4.47 18.55 -6.09
C ALA A 67 -3.13 19.00 -5.48
N ARG A 68 -3.15 19.96 -4.56
CA ARG A 68 -1.94 20.44 -3.87
C ARG A 68 -1.31 19.36 -2.99
N GLU A 69 -2.13 18.62 -2.25
CA GLU A 69 -1.65 17.52 -1.40
C GLU A 69 -1.03 16.41 -2.24
N TRP A 70 -1.68 16.05 -3.36
CA TRP A 70 -1.15 15.04 -4.28
C TRP A 70 0.14 15.46 -4.96
N ALA A 71 0.31 16.74 -5.31
CA ALA A 71 1.58 17.26 -5.80
C ALA A 71 2.69 17.09 -4.76
N LEU A 72 2.42 17.42 -3.48
CA LEU A 72 3.38 17.21 -2.40
C LEU A 72 3.72 15.73 -2.18
N ARG A 73 2.71 14.85 -2.22
CA ARG A 73 2.89 13.39 -2.10
C ARG A 73 3.75 12.84 -3.24
N ARG A 74 3.50 13.28 -4.48
CA ARG A 74 4.32 12.92 -5.66
C ARG A 74 5.76 13.34 -5.47
N ASP A 75 6.00 14.59 -5.06
CA ASP A 75 7.35 15.12 -4.92
C ASP A 75 8.10 14.42 -3.78
N SER A 76 7.41 14.08 -2.68
CA SER A 76 7.98 13.31 -1.57
C SER A 76 8.29 11.86 -1.96
N LEU A 77 7.40 11.21 -2.71
CA LEU A 77 7.67 9.87 -3.26
C LEU A 77 8.89 9.90 -4.19
N ALA A 78 9.02 10.90 -5.06
CA ALA A 78 10.16 11.01 -5.97
C ALA A 78 11.50 11.10 -5.22
N ARG A 79 11.55 11.89 -4.13
CA ARG A 79 12.74 11.98 -3.26
C ARG A 79 13.04 10.64 -2.58
N LEU A 80 12.02 9.99 -2.02
CA LEU A 80 12.17 8.68 -1.38
C LEU A 80 12.71 7.63 -2.37
N LEU A 81 12.15 7.55 -3.57
CA LEU A 81 12.60 6.62 -4.61
C LEU A 81 14.05 6.89 -5.00
N ALA A 82 14.43 8.16 -5.19
CA ALA A 82 15.81 8.54 -5.50
C ALA A 82 16.78 8.13 -4.38
N ASP A 83 16.40 8.31 -3.12
CA ASP A 83 17.21 7.92 -1.97
C ASP A 83 17.41 6.39 -1.90
N LEU A 84 16.32 5.63 -2.09
CA LEU A 84 16.35 4.17 -2.10
C LEU A 84 17.19 3.63 -3.28
N GLN A 85 17.10 4.24 -4.46
CA GLN A 85 17.88 3.85 -5.64
C GLN A 85 19.38 4.10 -5.47
N ARG A 86 19.76 5.23 -4.86
CA ARG A 86 21.18 5.56 -4.61
C ARG A 86 21.88 4.54 -3.70
N GLY A 87 21.12 3.87 -2.83
CA GLY A 87 21.66 2.81 -1.98
C GLY A 87 22.08 1.54 -2.72
N GLY A 88 21.64 1.34 -3.98
CA GLY A 88 22.01 0.19 -4.82
C GLY A 88 21.58 -1.19 -4.31
N ALA A 89 20.84 -1.24 -3.19
CA ALA A 89 20.47 -2.47 -2.52
C ALA A 89 19.07 -2.95 -2.96
N VAL A 90 18.87 -4.27 -2.89
CA VAL A 90 17.54 -4.89 -2.87
C VAL A 90 16.86 -4.50 -1.56
N HIS A 91 15.66 -3.91 -1.65
CA HIS A 91 14.93 -3.43 -0.48
C HIS A 91 13.85 -4.42 -0.07
N THR A 92 13.72 -4.66 1.25
CA THR A 92 12.51 -5.25 1.83
C THR A 92 11.79 -4.15 2.62
N ILE A 93 10.60 -3.76 2.17
CA ILE A 93 9.89 -2.57 2.64
C ILE A 93 8.52 -2.97 3.20
N LEU A 94 8.19 -2.41 4.37
CA LEU A 94 6.86 -2.49 4.96
C LEU A 94 6.23 -1.09 4.93
N ASP A 95 5.12 -0.95 4.20
CA ASP A 95 4.31 0.27 4.12
C ASP A 95 3.17 0.17 5.15
N LEU A 96 3.39 0.74 6.33
CA LEU A 96 2.45 0.72 7.45
C LEU A 96 1.39 1.82 7.31
N GLY A 97 0.12 1.44 7.36
CA GLY A 97 -0.98 2.35 7.07
C GLY A 97 -1.06 2.69 5.59
N CYS A 98 -0.91 1.67 4.73
CA CYS A 98 -0.80 1.86 3.29
C CYS A 98 -2.08 2.34 2.61
N GLY A 99 -3.23 2.28 3.30
CA GLY A 99 -4.55 2.61 2.76
C GLY A 99 -4.83 1.82 1.48
N ASN A 100 -5.14 2.55 0.40
CA ASN A 100 -5.41 1.98 -0.93
C ASN A 100 -4.16 1.52 -1.70
N GLY A 101 -3.00 1.45 -1.04
CA GLY A 101 -1.79 0.82 -1.58
C GLY A 101 -1.10 1.57 -2.73
N TRP A 102 -1.50 2.82 -3.04
CA TRP A 102 -0.91 3.57 -4.15
C TRP A 102 0.62 3.73 -4.00
N MET A 103 1.10 4.03 -2.79
CA MET A 103 2.53 4.21 -2.52
C MET A 103 3.25 2.86 -2.48
N THR A 104 2.63 1.84 -1.86
CA THR A 104 3.11 0.45 -1.85
C THR A 104 3.41 -0.02 -3.27
N HIS A 105 2.48 0.17 -4.21
CA HIS A 105 2.68 -0.19 -5.61
C HIS A 105 3.85 0.57 -6.26
N ARG A 106 3.98 1.87 -6.00
CA ARG A 106 5.10 2.67 -6.55
C ARG A 106 6.46 2.25 -6.00
N LEU A 107 6.52 1.78 -4.75
CA LEU A 107 7.73 1.21 -4.14
C LEU A 107 8.04 -0.19 -4.72
N GLY A 108 7.01 -0.97 -5.05
CA GLY A 108 7.12 -2.29 -5.70
C GLY A 108 7.79 -2.24 -7.07
N ALA A 109 7.64 -1.11 -7.78
CA ALA A 109 8.31 -0.87 -9.06
C ALA A 109 9.83 -0.68 -8.96
N LEU A 110 10.40 -0.56 -7.75
CA LEU A 110 11.86 -0.52 -7.58
C LEU A 110 12.47 -1.89 -7.94
N PRO A 111 13.51 -1.94 -8.80
CA PRO A 111 14.09 -3.22 -9.23
C PRO A 111 14.53 -4.08 -8.05
N GLY A 112 14.01 -5.32 -8.00
CA GLY A 112 14.35 -6.30 -6.98
C GLY A 112 13.76 -6.02 -5.60
N SER A 113 12.93 -4.98 -5.42
CA SER A 113 12.32 -4.71 -4.13
C SER A 113 11.23 -5.75 -3.78
N ARG A 114 11.02 -5.93 -2.48
CA ARG A 114 9.95 -6.71 -1.89
C ARG A 114 9.16 -5.79 -0.99
N VAL A 115 7.91 -5.49 -1.35
CA VAL A 115 7.11 -4.50 -0.63
C VAL A 115 5.83 -5.15 -0.12
N LEU A 116 5.52 -4.93 1.16
CA LEU A 116 4.28 -5.35 1.79
C LEU A 116 3.52 -4.12 2.27
N GLY A 117 2.29 -3.95 1.82
CA GLY A 117 1.36 -2.97 2.37
C GLY A 117 0.56 -3.56 3.51
N LEU A 118 0.43 -2.82 4.61
CA LEU A 118 -0.39 -3.22 5.76
C LEU A 118 -1.33 -2.09 6.16
N ASP A 119 -2.62 -2.38 6.21
CA ASP A 119 -3.64 -1.46 6.73
C ASP A 119 -4.71 -2.21 7.52
N LEU A 120 -5.52 -1.47 8.26
CA LEU A 120 -6.70 -1.97 8.97
C LEU A 120 -7.93 -2.00 8.06
N ASN A 121 -7.96 -1.18 7.01
CA ASN A 121 -9.09 -1.00 6.13
C ASN A 121 -9.10 -2.04 4.99
N ALA A 122 -9.91 -3.08 5.13
CA ALA A 122 -10.00 -4.17 4.14
C ALA A 122 -10.52 -3.67 2.79
N TYR A 123 -11.49 -2.74 2.80
CA TYR A 123 -12.04 -2.15 1.58
C TYR A 123 -10.97 -1.56 0.65
N GLU A 124 -10.02 -0.81 1.21
CA GLU A 124 -8.93 -0.20 0.44
C GLU A 124 -7.85 -1.23 0.04
N LEU A 125 -7.59 -2.24 0.88
CA LEU A 125 -6.67 -3.34 0.56
C LEU A 125 -7.20 -4.20 -0.59
N ASP A 126 -8.49 -4.53 -0.58
CA ASP A 126 -9.16 -5.27 -1.66
C ASP A 126 -9.17 -4.47 -2.96
N GLN A 127 -9.33 -3.15 -2.86
CA GLN A 127 -9.17 -2.26 -4.02
C GLN A 127 -7.74 -2.31 -4.56
N ALA A 128 -6.74 -2.15 -3.70
CA ALA A 128 -5.33 -2.19 -4.10
C ALA A 128 -4.99 -3.51 -4.79
N ALA A 129 -5.40 -4.63 -4.20
CA ALA A 129 -5.18 -5.97 -4.73
C ALA A 129 -5.78 -6.11 -6.15
N ARG A 130 -7.00 -5.65 -6.37
CA ARG A 130 -7.63 -5.71 -7.70
C ARG A 130 -7.02 -4.73 -8.70
N VAL A 131 -6.70 -3.51 -8.28
CA VAL A 131 -6.24 -2.43 -9.18
C VAL A 131 -4.79 -2.65 -9.63
N PHE A 132 -3.96 -3.25 -8.78
CA PHE A 132 -2.55 -3.45 -9.03
C PHE A 132 -2.16 -4.92 -9.27
N ALA A 133 -3.11 -5.87 -9.31
CA ALA A 133 -2.82 -7.29 -9.58
C ALA A 133 -2.05 -7.53 -10.90
N ASP A 134 -2.23 -6.68 -11.91
CA ASP A 134 -1.63 -6.83 -13.22
C ASP A 134 -0.22 -6.22 -13.33
N ARG A 135 0.31 -5.59 -12.28
CA ARG A 135 1.58 -4.86 -12.34
C ARG A 135 2.40 -4.98 -11.04
N PRO A 136 3.67 -5.40 -11.10
CA PRO A 136 4.59 -5.18 -9.99
C PRO A 136 4.83 -3.67 -9.74
#